data_AF-A0A7J5YZ01-F1
#
_entry.id   AF-A0A7J5YZ01-F1
#
_cell.length_a   1.000
_cell.length_b   1.000
_cell.length_c   1.000
_cell.angle_alpha   90.00
_cell.angle_beta   90.00
_cell.angle_gamma   90.00
#
_symmetry.space_group_name_H-M   'P 1'
#
loop_
_entity.id
_entity.type
_entity.pdbx_description
1 polymer ?
#
loop_
_entity_poly.entity_id
_entity_poly.type
_entity_poly.pdbx_seq_one_letter_code
_entity_poly.pdbx_strand_id
1 'polypeptide(L)'
;MRKLRDPQMGLLALALYRQVTCRYKCPDVRMLPSPQELAGLEALLKNVKSKELREFCAALLSNHIGGPGSGLHISSNVPAQRQSLLELLLHLDSVMLSGNILLLPLHQIASQPQNVTVRHF
;
A
#
# COMPACT_ATOMS: atom_id res chain seq x y z
N MET A 1 -20.93 -9.08 11.63
CA MET A 1 -19.85 -8.59 10.73
C MET A 1 -18.74 -9.65 10.68
N ARG A 2 -18.39 -10.15 9.50
CA ARG A 2 -17.34 -11.19 9.34
C ARG A 2 -15.96 -10.57 9.60
N LYS A 3 -15.17 -11.17 10.49
CA LYS A 3 -13.79 -10.76 10.79
C LYS A 3 -12.92 -10.98 9.55
N LEU A 4 -12.14 -9.98 9.15
CA LEU A 4 -11.09 -10.16 8.15
C LEU A 4 -9.98 -11.03 8.75
N ARG A 5 -9.72 -12.18 8.16
CA ARG A 5 -8.57 -13.05 8.49
C ARG A 5 -7.30 -12.48 7.85
N ASP A 6 -6.14 -12.69 8.44
CA ASP A 6 -4.82 -12.20 8.00
C ASP A 6 -4.58 -12.17 6.47
N PRO A 7 -4.85 -13.23 5.67
CA PRO A 7 -4.68 -13.16 4.21
C PRO A 7 -5.60 -12.16 3.50
N GLN A 8 -6.73 -11.77 4.09
CA GLN A 8 -7.66 -10.79 3.53
C GLN A 8 -7.14 -9.35 3.67
N MET A 9 -6.16 -9.13 4.54
CA MET A 9 -5.57 -7.82 4.81
C MET A 9 -4.64 -7.38 3.68
N GLY A 10 -3.78 -8.28 3.19
CA GLY A 10 -2.94 -8.01 2.02
C GLY A 10 -3.76 -7.80 0.74
N LEU A 11 -4.85 -8.56 0.58
CA LEU A 11 -5.75 -8.43 -0.57
C LEU A 11 -6.45 -7.06 -0.64
N LEU A 12 -6.73 -6.42 0.50
CA LEU A 12 -7.33 -5.09 0.52
C LEU A 12 -6.40 -4.06 -0.13
N ALA A 13 -5.13 -4.03 0.26
CA ALA A 13 -4.16 -3.08 -0.29
C ALA A 13 -3.97 -3.28 -1.81
N LEU A 14 -3.88 -4.54 -2.25
CA LEU A 14 -3.78 -4.88 -3.67
C LEU A 14 -5.04 -4.47 -4.47
N ALA A 15 -6.23 -4.64 -3.88
CA ALA A 15 -7.47 -4.20 -4.50
C ALA A 15 -7.52 -2.68 -4.65
N LEU A 16 -7.14 -1.93 -3.61
CA LEU A 16 -7.07 -0.47 -3.67
C LEU A 16 -6.05 0.02 -4.68
N TYR A 17 -4.86 -0.58 -4.71
CA TYR A 17 -3.87 -0.28 -5.73
C TYR A 17 -4.42 -0.47 -7.15
N ARG A 18 -5.05 -1.61 -7.41
CA ARG A 18 -5.58 -1.94 -8.75
C ARG A 18 -6.75 -1.04 -9.14
N GLN A 19 -7.65 -0.71 -8.21
CA GLN A 19 -8.88 0.02 -8.51
C GLN A 19 -8.74 1.53 -8.39
N VAL A 20 -7.74 2.03 -7.68
CA VAL A 20 -7.55 3.46 -7.40
C VAL A 20 -6.21 3.92 -7.93
N THR A 21 -5.11 3.44 -7.36
CA THR A 21 -3.76 3.94 -7.66
C THR A 21 -3.34 3.70 -9.12
N CYS A 22 -3.72 2.58 -9.74
CA CYS A 22 -3.45 2.30 -11.16
C CYS A 22 -4.15 3.28 -12.10
N ARG A 23 -5.27 3.88 -11.69
CA ARG A 23 -6.01 4.83 -12.54
C ARG A 23 -5.16 6.07 -12.87
N TYR A 24 -4.24 6.45 -11.98
CA TYR A 24 -3.29 7.55 -12.20
C TYR A 24 -2.24 7.27 -13.30
N LYS A 25 -2.09 6.02 -13.76
CA LYS A 25 -1.27 5.70 -14.94
C LYS A 25 -1.89 6.24 -16.24
N CYS A 26 -3.21 6.40 -16.26
CA CYS A 26 -3.93 6.91 -17.41
C CYS A 26 -3.84 8.45 -17.44
N PRO A 27 -3.47 9.07 -18.57
CA PRO A 27 -3.46 10.53 -18.69
C PRO A 27 -4.87 11.14 -18.77
N ASP A 28 -5.93 10.33 -18.95
CA ASP A 28 -7.30 10.82 -18.98
C ASP A 28 -7.79 11.17 -17.56
N VAL A 29 -8.03 12.46 -17.31
CA VAL A 29 -8.50 12.98 -16.02
C VAL A 29 -9.84 12.37 -15.59
N ARG A 30 -10.70 11.96 -16.55
CA ARG A 30 -11.97 11.30 -16.25
C ARG A 30 -11.77 9.91 -15.65
N MET A 31 -10.59 9.32 -15.87
CA MET A 31 -10.21 8.08 -15.23
C MET A 31 -9.71 8.31 -13.82
N LEU A 32 -9.51 9.53 -13.31
CA LEU A 32 -9.09 9.71 -11.91
C LEU A 32 -10.25 9.37 -10.94
N PRO A 33 -9.94 8.82 -9.75
CA PRO A 33 -10.94 8.61 -8.71
C PRO A 33 -11.63 9.92 -8.32
N SER A 34 -12.96 9.90 -8.20
CA SER A 34 -13.68 11.10 -7.74
C SER A 34 -13.51 11.31 -6.23
N PRO A 35 -13.62 12.55 -5.72
CA PRO A 35 -13.58 12.81 -4.29
C PRO A 35 -14.64 12.03 -3.50
N GLN A 36 -15.82 11.80 -4.07
CA GLN A 36 -16.89 11.02 -3.45
C GLN A 36 -16.52 9.53 -3.35
N GLU A 37 -15.93 8.96 -4.39
CA GLU A 37 -15.41 7.57 -4.37
C GLU A 37 -14.33 7.42 -3.29
N LEU A 38 -13.37 8.34 -3.25
CA LEU A 38 -12.27 8.32 -2.27
C LEU A 38 -12.80 8.44 -0.83
N ALA A 39 -13.69 9.39 -0.56
CA ALA A 39 -14.30 9.56 0.76
C ALA A 39 -15.08 8.31 1.22
N GLY A 40 -15.78 7.65 0.29
CA GLY A 40 -16.45 6.38 0.55
C GLY A 40 -15.47 5.28 0.96
N LEU A 41 -14.35 5.14 0.23
CA LEU A 41 -13.31 4.16 0.54
C LEU A 41 -12.60 4.49 1.87
N GLU A 42 -12.28 5.75 2.14
CA GLU A 42 -11.71 6.19 3.42
C GLU A 42 -12.64 5.87 4.61
N ALA A 43 -13.95 6.04 4.44
CA ALA A 43 -14.93 5.66 5.46
C ALA A 43 -14.91 4.15 5.73
N LEU A 44 -14.76 3.31 4.69
CA LEU A 44 -14.64 1.87 4.85
C LEU A 44 -13.35 1.47 5.59
N LEU A 45 -12.24 2.17 5.35
CA LEU A 45 -10.95 1.94 6.02
C LEU A 45 -11.02 2.14 7.54
N LYS A 46 -11.99 2.88 8.08
CA LYS A 46 -12.20 3.01 9.53
C LYS A 46 -12.47 1.67 10.22
N ASN A 47 -12.96 0.67 9.47
CA ASN A 47 -13.22 -0.68 9.98
C ASN A 47 -11.96 -1.55 10.03
N VAL A 48 -10.85 -1.11 9.44
CA VAL A 48 -9.56 -1.82 9.47
C VAL A 48 -8.91 -1.62 10.85
N LYS A 49 -8.67 -2.72 11.56
CA LYS A 49 -8.12 -2.69 12.93
C LYS A 49 -6.63 -2.37 12.97
N SER A 50 -5.84 -2.96 12.08
CA SER A 50 -4.41 -2.69 11.99
C SER A 50 -4.19 -1.23 11.59
N LYS A 51 -3.55 -0.46 12.47
CA LYS A 51 -3.23 0.95 12.22
C LYS A 51 -2.32 1.08 11.00
N GLU A 52 -1.26 0.28 10.95
CA GLU A 52 -0.26 0.29 9.89
C GLU A 52 -0.89 -0.01 8.51
N LEU A 53 -1.71 -1.06 8.43
CA LEU A 53 -2.42 -1.36 7.17
C LEU A 53 -3.40 -0.26 6.79
N ARG A 54 -4.12 0.30 7.76
CA ARG A 54 -5.07 1.39 7.50
C ARG A 54 -4.37 2.62 6.95
N GLU A 55 -3.23 3.00 7.52
CA GLU A 55 -2.40 4.11 7.06
C GLU A 55 -1.82 3.84 5.66
N PHE A 56 -1.32 2.63 5.43
CA PHE A 56 -0.87 2.21 4.11
C PHE A 56 -1.99 2.30 3.05
N CYS A 57 -3.18 1.77 3.35
CA CYS A 57 -4.33 1.85 2.45
C CYS A 57 -4.79 3.30 2.20
N ALA A 58 -4.78 4.16 3.22
CA ALA A 58 -5.10 5.58 3.05
C ALA A 58 -4.07 6.31 2.17
N ALA A 59 -2.79 5.94 2.28
CA ALA A 59 -1.74 6.46 1.40
C ALA A 59 -1.99 6.04 -0.06
N LEU A 60 -2.41 4.79 -0.32
CA LEU A 60 -2.78 4.33 -1.67
C LEU A 60 -3.95 5.10 -2.28
N LEU A 61 -4.97 5.45 -1.46
CA LEU A 61 -6.12 6.25 -1.90
C LEU A 61 -5.71 7.67 -2.31
N SER A 62 -4.74 8.25 -1.62
CA SER A 62 -4.18 9.57 -1.94
C SER A 62 -3.02 9.51 -2.95
N ASN A 63 -2.75 8.34 -3.53
CA ASN A 63 -1.65 8.10 -4.48
C ASN A 63 -0.24 8.40 -3.91
N HIS A 64 -0.04 8.21 -2.61
CA HIS A 64 1.27 8.31 -1.97
C HIS A 64 1.79 6.90 -1.65
N ILE A 65 2.87 6.48 -2.30
CA ILE A 65 3.52 5.17 -2.11
C ILE A 65 4.62 5.31 -1.06
N GLY A 66 4.72 4.36 -0.14
CA GLY A 66 5.72 4.41 0.95
C GLY A 66 5.24 5.14 2.21
N GLY A 67 3.93 5.39 2.32
CA GLY A 67 3.29 5.90 3.53
C GLY A 67 3.08 7.42 3.57
N PRO A 68 2.52 7.93 4.69
CA PRO A 68 2.19 9.34 4.84
C PRO A 68 3.41 10.26 4.64
N GLY A 69 3.26 11.29 3.82
CA GLY A 69 4.32 12.27 3.55
C GLY A 69 5.35 11.85 2.50
N SER A 70 5.25 10.64 1.94
CA SER A 70 6.07 10.25 0.79
C SER A 70 5.69 11.05 -0.45
N GLY A 71 6.70 11.55 -1.19
CA GLY A 71 6.48 12.18 -2.51
C GLY A 71 6.38 11.18 -3.67
N LEU A 72 6.53 9.87 -3.39
CA LEU A 72 6.43 8.83 -4.41
C LEU A 72 4.96 8.60 -4.76
N HIS A 73 4.66 8.58 -6.05
CA HIS A 73 3.29 8.41 -6.55
C HIS A 73 3.33 7.73 -7.91
N ILE A 74 2.19 7.19 -8.33
CA ILE A 74 2.02 6.69 -9.70
C ILE A 74 1.46 7.82 -10.55
N SER A 75 2.07 8.08 -11.70
CA SER A 75 1.48 8.94 -12.73
C SER A 75 1.99 8.55 -14.11
N SER A 76 1.29 8.99 -15.15
CA SER A 76 1.71 8.83 -16.55
C SER A 76 3.10 9.43 -16.85
N ASN A 77 3.58 10.36 -16.02
CA ASN A 77 4.86 11.05 -16.18
C ASN A 77 6.05 10.30 -15.54
N VAL A 78 5.80 9.24 -14.77
CA VAL A 78 6.86 8.44 -14.16
C VAL A 78 7.40 7.44 -15.20
N PRO A 79 8.72 7.31 -15.41
CA PRO A 79 9.29 6.33 -16.33
C PRO A 79 8.86 4.88 -15.99
N ALA A 80 8.63 4.05 -17.01
CA ALA A 80 8.12 2.68 -16.86
C ALA A 80 8.95 1.82 -15.89
N GLN A 81 10.27 1.95 -15.91
CA GLN A 81 11.16 1.23 -14.97
C GLN A 81 10.90 1.65 -13.52
N ARG A 82 10.71 2.96 -13.27
CA ARG A 82 10.42 3.48 -11.93
C ARG A 82 9.01 3.11 -11.49
N GLN A 83 8.03 3.09 -12.40
CA GLN A 83 6.69 2.57 -12.09
C GLN A 83 6.78 1.11 -11.65
N SER A 84 7.47 0.26 -12.40
CA SER A 84 7.64 -1.16 -12.08
C SER A 84 8.27 -1.37 -10.69
N LEU A 85 9.25 -0.55 -10.32
CA LEU A 85 9.85 -0.60 -8.98
C LEU A 85 8.85 -0.21 -7.88
N LEU A 86 8.08 0.87 -8.08
CA LEU A 86 7.06 1.30 -7.12
C LEU A 86 5.97 0.23 -6.93
N GLU A 87 5.61 -0.48 -8.00
CA GLU A 87 4.65 -1.58 -7.97
C GLU A 87 5.18 -2.76 -7.18
N LEU A 88 6.43 -3.16 -7.42
CA LEU A 88 7.08 -4.22 -6.67
C LEU A 88 7.15 -3.89 -5.17
N LEU A 89 7.50 -2.65 -4.82
CA LEU A 89 7.52 -2.19 -3.42
C LEU A 89 6.14 -2.25 -2.78
N LEU A 90 5.10 -1.78 -3.48
CA LEU A 90 3.72 -1.86 -3.02
C LEU A 90 3.27 -3.31 -2.80
N HIS A 91 3.60 -4.21 -3.73
CA HIS A 91 3.31 -5.63 -3.60
C HIS A 91 4.02 -6.24 -2.39
N LEU A 92 5.29 -5.88 -2.17
CA LEU A 92 6.05 -6.33 -1.02
C LEU A 92 5.43 -5.84 0.30
N ASP A 93 5.09 -4.56 0.40
CA ASP A 93 4.43 -3.97 1.56
C ASP A 93 3.10 -4.66 1.86
N SER A 94 2.29 -4.94 0.83
CA SER A 94 1.02 -5.66 1.01
C SER A 94 1.19 -7.07 1.60
N VAL A 95 2.30 -7.73 1.25
CA VAL A 95 2.65 -9.07 1.73
C VAL A 95 3.21 -8.98 3.16
N MET A 96 4.07 -8.00 3.46
CA MET A 96 4.58 -7.76 4.82
C MET A 96 3.45 -7.43 5.80
N LEU A 97 2.50 -6.58 5.37
CA LEU A 97 1.35 -6.15 6.17
C LEU A 97 0.21 -7.17 6.23
N SER A 98 0.36 -8.33 5.61
CA SER A 98 -0.62 -9.43 5.68
C SER A 98 -0.68 -10.11 7.05
N GLY A 99 0.26 -9.81 7.96
CA GLY A 99 0.32 -10.41 9.30
C GLY A 99 0.98 -11.79 9.34
N ASN A 100 1.64 -12.22 8.26
CA ASN A 100 2.35 -13.49 8.24
C ASN A 100 3.65 -13.41 9.06
N ILE A 101 3.72 -14.18 10.15
CA ILE A 101 4.87 -14.20 11.07
C ILE A 101 6.19 -14.63 10.40
N LEU A 102 6.14 -15.42 9.33
CA LEU A 102 7.34 -15.85 8.60
C LEU A 102 8.03 -14.67 7.88
N LEU A 103 7.31 -13.57 7.67
CA LEU A 103 7.81 -12.36 7.04
C LEU A 103 8.32 -11.33 8.04
N LEU A 104 8.21 -11.60 9.35
CA LEU A 104 8.61 -10.67 10.40
C LEU A 104 10.08 -10.20 10.26
N PRO A 105 11.07 -11.06 9.94
CA PRO A 105 12.44 -10.59 9.73
C PRO A 105 12.55 -9.58 8.58
N LEU A 106 11.85 -9.82 7.47
CA LEU A 106 11.85 -8.91 6.31
C LEU A 106 11.14 -7.60 6.63
N HIS A 107 10.04 -7.65 7.38
CA HIS A 107 9.35 -6.45 7.87
C HIS A 107 10.25 -5.62 8.80
N GLN A 108 11.02 -6.25 9.68
CA GLN A 108 11.98 -5.56 10.55
C GLN A 108 13.10 -4.90 9.75
N ILE A 109 13.65 -5.57 8.73
CA ILE A 109 14.65 -4.97 7.83
C ILE A 109 14.09 -3.74 7.11
N ALA A 110 12.85 -3.83 6.62
CA ALA A 110 12.22 -2.75 5.85
C ALA A 110 11.80 -1.54 6.70
N SER A 111 11.26 -1.78 7.91
CA SER A 111 10.62 -0.74 8.73
C SER A 111 11.45 -0.29 9.93
N GLN A 112 12.36 -1.14 10.42
CA GLN A 112 13.16 -0.91 11.62
C GLN A 112 14.61 -1.38 11.39
N PRO A 113 15.30 -0.90 10.33
CA PRO A 113 16.63 -1.39 9.98
C PRO A 113 17.64 -1.27 11.13
N GLN A 114 17.48 -0.29 12.02
CA GLN A 114 18.29 -0.11 13.22
C GLN A 114 18.19 -1.25 14.24
N ASN A 115 17.08 -2.01 14.23
CA ASN A 115 16.84 -3.12 15.16
C ASN A 115 17.37 -4.45 14.63
N VAL A 116 17.83 -4.49 13.38
CA VAL A 116 18.39 -5.70 12.76
C VAL A 116 19.89 -5.74 13.03
N THR A 117 20.30 -6.49 14.04
CA THR A 117 21.72 -6.81 14.24
C THR A 117 22.11 -7.85 13.20
N VAL A 118 23.02 -7.51 12.28
CA VAL A 118 23.63 -8.49 11.36
C VAL A 118 24.49 -9.44 12.21
N ARG A 119 23.89 -10.52 12.71
CA ARG A 119 24.66 -11.63 13.25
C ARG A 119 25.13 -12.44 12.05
N HIS A 120 26.40 -12.25 11.69
CA HIS A 120 27.08 -13.11 10.75
C HIS A 120 26.87 -14.58 11.18
N PHE A 121 26.44 -15.41 10.23
CA PHE A 121 26.44 -16.88 10.38
C PHE A 121 27.87 -17.39 10.55
#